data_AF-A0A369NFZ4-F1
#
_entry.id   AF-A0A369NFZ4-F1
#
_cell.length_a   1.000
_cell.length_b   1.000
_cell.length_c   1.000
_cell.angle_alpha   90.00
_cell.angle_beta   90.00
_cell.angle_gamma   90.00
#
_symmetry.space_group_name_H-M   'P 1'
#
loop_
_entity.id
_entity.type
_entity.pdbx_description
1 polymer ?
#
loop_
_entity_poly.entity_id
_entity_poly.type
_entity_poly.pdbx_seq_one_letter_code
_entity_poly.pdbx_strand_id
1 'polypeptide(L)' 'MSARKLSHEKHRCEGEGCRAIATEVHHIVPIQTDEGWGRRYDWDNLEALCVRCHNKRHGRF' A
#
# COMPACT_ATOMS: atom_id res chain seq x y z
N MET A 1 -4.02 8.96 -7.79
CA MET A 1 -2.68 8.40 -7.48
C MET A 1 -2.80 6.97 -6.96
N SER A 2 -3.61 6.72 -5.92
CA SER A 2 -3.94 5.36 -5.44
C SER A 2 -4.38 4.37 -6.53
N ALA A 3 -5.28 4.78 -7.43
CA ALA A 3 -5.75 3.94 -8.54
C ALA A 3 -4.65 3.51 -9.54
N ARG A 4 -3.55 4.29 -9.66
CA ARG A 4 -2.44 3.93 -10.55
C ARG A 4 -1.62 2.76 -10.01
N LYS A 5 -1.44 2.63 -8.68
CA LYS A 5 -0.67 1.53 -8.05
C LYS A 5 -1.41 0.23 -8.23
N LEU A 6 -2.70 0.24 -7.91
CA LEU A 6 -3.57 -0.91 -8.05
C LEU A 6 -3.59 -1.40 -9.51
N SER A 7 -3.73 -0.49 -10.48
CA SER A 7 -3.68 -0.86 -11.90
C SER A 7 -2.31 -1.40 -12.32
N HIS A 8 -1.21 -0.76 -11.88
CA HIS A 8 0.15 -1.20 -12.19
C HIS A 8 0.44 -2.61 -11.68
N GLU A 9 0.07 -2.90 -10.44
CA GLU A 9 0.21 -4.24 -9.84
C GLU A 9 -0.87 -5.23 -10.30
N LYS A 10 -1.72 -4.85 -11.27
CA LYS A 10 -2.84 -5.67 -11.75
C LYS A 10 -3.73 -6.14 -10.61
N HIS A 11 -3.92 -5.29 -9.61
CA HIS A 11 -4.65 -5.54 -8.38
C HIS A 11 -4.14 -6.78 -7.62
N ARG A 12 -2.86 -7.15 -7.73
CA ARG A 12 -2.26 -8.21 -6.92
C ARG A 12 -1.80 -7.62 -5.59
N CYS A 13 -2.16 -8.27 -4.49
CA CYS A 13 -1.63 -7.92 -3.19
C CYS A 13 -0.14 -8.20 -3.12
N GLU A 14 0.66 -7.20 -2.74
CA GLU A 14 2.10 -7.30 -2.52
C GLU A 14 2.45 -7.86 -1.12
N GLY A 15 1.46 -8.18 -0.30
CA GLY A 15 1.66 -8.80 1.00
C GLY A 15 2.27 -10.19 0.87
N GLU A 16 3.23 -10.51 1.74
CA GLU A 16 3.96 -11.78 1.71
C GLU A 16 3.02 -13.01 1.72
N GLY A 17 3.17 -13.88 0.72
CA GLY A 17 2.35 -15.07 0.54
C GLY A 17 0.87 -14.80 0.21
N CYS A 18 0.48 -13.55 -0.04
CA CYS A 18 -0.90 -13.19 -0.33
C CYS A 18 -1.23 -13.35 -1.81
N ARG A 19 -2.37 -13.96 -2.12
CA ARG A 19 -2.91 -14.07 -3.49
C ARG A 19 -4.25 -13.35 -3.66
N ALA A 20 -4.62 -12.53 -2.67
CA ALA A 20 -5.87 -11.77 -2.70
C ALA A 20 -5.76 -10.57 -3.64
N ILE A 21 -6.93 -10.03 -4.02
CA ILE A 21 -7.02 -8.80 -4.79
C ILE A 21 -6.66 -7.62 -3.89
N ALA A 22 -5.71 -6.80 -4.33
CA ALA A 22 -5.39 -5.52 -3.71
C ALA A 22 -6.52 -4.52 -3.98
N THR A 23 -6.97 -3.86 -2.93
CA THR A 23 -8.02 -2.84 -2.97
C THR A 23 -7.56 -1.52 -2.37
N GLU A 24 -6.48 -1.55 -1.60
CA GLU A 24 -5.94 -0.42 -0.86
C GLU A 24 -4.49 -0.15 -1.27
N VAL A 25 -4.05 1.09 -1.12
CA VAL A 25 -2.65 1.47 -1.26
C VAL A 25 -2.14 1.90 0.11
N HIS A 26 -1.08 1.24 0.57
CA HIS A 26 -0.40 1.52 1.82
C HIS A 26 0.81 2.41 1.60
N HIS A 27 1.00 3.41 2.46
CA HIS A 27 2.27 4.16 2.53
C HIS A 27 3.23 3.47 3.50
N ILE A 28 4.40 3.01 3.04
CA ILE A 28 5.40 2.34 3.88
C ILE A 28 5.91 3.29 4.97
N VAL A 29 6.28 4.51 4.57
CA VAL A 29 6.51 5.66 5.45
C VAL A 29 5.20 6.42 5.57
N PRO A 30 4.61 6.53 6.78
CA PRO A 30 3.30 7.12 6.97
C PRO A 30 3.20 8.54 6.43
N ILE A 31 2.16 8.82 5.64
CA ILE A 31 1.91 10.12 5.02
C ILE A 31 1.74 11.27 6.04
N GLN A 32 1.48 10.95 7.31
CA GLN A 32 1.37 11.92 8.41
C GLN A 32 2.72 12.46 8.89
N THR A 33 3.84 11.88 8.44
CA THR A 33 5.20 12.38 8.73
C THR A 33 5.68 13.31 7.63
N ASP A 34 6.62 14.21 7.93
CA ASP A 34 7.21 15.11 6.92
C ASP A 34 7.88 14.32 5.79
N GLU A 35 8.59 13.23 6.12
CA GLU A 35 9.20 12.34 5.14
C GLU A 35 8.14 11.67 4.26
N GLY A 36 7.14 11.03 4.87
CA GLY A 36 6.08 10.35 4.15
C GLY A 36 5.24 11.30 3.30
N TRP A 37 5.04 12.54 3.76
CA TRP A 37 4.40 13.59 2.96
C TRP A 37 5.25 13.96 1.75
N GLY A 38 6.57 14.14 1.92
CA GLY A 38 7.52 14.35 0.83
C GLY A 38 7.49 13.19 -0.20
N ARG A 39 7.30 11.97 0.29
CA ARG A 39 7.28 10.71 -0.47
C ARG A 39 5.87 10.21 -0.80
N ARG A 40 4.84 11.06 -0.71
CA ARG A 40 3.43 10.64 -0.86
C ARG A 40 3.07 10.04 -2.23
N TYR A 41 3.89 10.29 -3.23
CA TYR A 41 3.77 9.76 -4.60
C TYR A 41 5.00 8.95 -5.04
N ASP A 42 5.95 8.72 -4.14
CA ASP A 42 7.13 7.90 -4.40
C ASP A 42 6.70 6.45 -4.59
N TRP A 43 7.13 5.80 -5.68
CA TRP A 43 6.64 4.48 -6.00
C TRP A 43 7.08 3.44 -4.97
N ASP A 44 8.31 3.61 -4.48
CA ASP A 44 8.95 2.76 -3.50
C ASP A 44 8.41 2.99 -2.08
N ASN A 45 7.54 4.00 -1.91
CA ASN A 45 6.84 4.26 -0.65
C ASN A 45 5.40 3.75 -0.65
N LEU A 46 4.95 3.07 -1.71
CA LEU A 46 3.56 2.62 -1.85
C LEU A 46 3.48 1.11 -2.07
N GLU A 47 2.58 0.42 -1.37
CA GLU A 47 2.28 -1.01 -1.55
C GLU A 47 0.79 -1.20 -1.90
N ALA A 48 0.47 -1.97 -2.93
CA ALA A 48 -0.88 -2.44 -3.25
C ALA A 48 -1.23 -3.62 -2.34
N LEU A 49 -2.15 -3.43 -1.39
CA LEU A 49 -2.53 -4.45 -0.41
C LEU A 49 -4.03 -4.73 -0.43
N CYS A 50 -4.41 -5.96 -0.06
CA CYS A 50 -5.78 -6.25 0.34
C CYS A 50 -6.05 -5.66 1.73
N VAL A 51 -7.32 -5.47 2.11
CA VAL A 51 -7.70 -4.90 3.42
C VAL A 51 -7.04 -5.62 4.59
N ARG A 52 -6.96 -6.96 4.55
CA ARG A 52 -6.31 -7.76 5.61
C ARG A 52 -4.82 -7.45 5.75
N CYS A 53 -4.08 -7.42 4.64
CA CYS A 53 -2.64 -7.12 4.65
C CYS A 53 -2.39 -5.65 5.02
N HIS A 54 -3.25 -4.75 4.55
CA HIS A 54 -3.20 -3.33 4.92
C HIS A 54 -3.39 -3.13 6.42
N ASN A 55 -4.39 -3.77 7.03
CA ASN A 55 -4.62 -3.72 8.47
C ASN A 55 -3.45 -4.31 9.27
N LYS A 56 -2.89 -5.45 8.84
CA LYS A 56 -1.69 -6.03 9.45
C LYS A 56 -0.51 -5.05 9.44
N ARG A 57 -0.33 -4.30 8.35
CA ARG A 57 0.73 -3.28 8.21
C ARG A 57 0.55 -2.10 9.18
N HIS A 58 -0.70 -1.72 9.44
CA HIS A 58 -1.06 -0.72 10.45
C HIS A 58 -1.10 -1.27 11.89
N GLY A 59 -0.85 -2.57 12.10
CA GLY A 59 -1.00 -3.21 13.41
C GLY A 59 -2.45 -3.30 13.91
N ARG A 60 -3.43 -3.21 13.01
CA ARG A 60 -4.87 -3.37 13.30
C ARG A 60 -5.21 -4.85 13.09
N PHE A 61 -5.56 -5.57 14.15
CA PHE A 61 -5.89 -6.99 14.14
C PHE A 61 -7.39 -7.23 14.23
#